data_AF-A0A833EFG1-F1
#
_entry.id   AF-A0A833EFG1-F1
#
_cell.length_a   1.000
_cell.length_b   1.000
_cell.length_c   1.000
_cell.angle_alpha   90.00
_cell.angle_beta   90.00
_cell.angle_gamma   90.00
#
_symmetry.space_group_name_H-M   'P 1'
#
loop_
_entity.id
_entity.type
_entity.pdbx_description
1 polymer ?
#
loop_
_entity_poly.entity_id
_entity_poly.type
_entity_poly.pdbx_seq_one_letter_code
_entity_poly.pdbx_strand_id
1 'polypeptide(L)'
;MTKKKSIGKKLKKFSIESRLKIAEEFKKKVLEKFGDFIKTIIIWGSVTRGDLTAKSDVDIYIIFDDTKYSLKDFNKIRDKIDEDLYEIAKKIDKRIHIQPIIALTEFIDGLRNSHPLFINIVREGFAIYDTGFFIPMRKLLEWGKFPLTKEAAITRIEGVEDYIERAKRMKAKIVAVDVYHTILDSVQGLLMYLGITPPAPKLTAEYVRNHLVKPGLLEEKDAELVEKVVKFYKAVDHGEIKEISGNELDEWIKKAEEFYKKVRKIFLTLDIKQKEKDVKEAYEFMIKSIVAYLSSINKLPDDPKKLPEAFEKEIIEKGIAPEFYREVFRKIIEMRKLVEEKKFSEISDKELNLMKEYIRRFGIRIKELLVKNEESNKTNEKEK
;
A
#
# COMPACT_ATOMS: atom_id res chain seq x y z
N MET A 1 53.65 -11.44 -35.39
CA MET A 1 52.48 -10.56 -35.66
C MET A 1 52.99 -9.14 -35.87
N THR A 2 52.91 -8.65 -37.10
CA THR A 2 53.99 -7.92 -37.78
C THR A 2 53.65 -6.44 -38.03
N LYS A 3 54.68 -5.60 -38.21
CA LYS A 3 54.66 -4.16 -38.62
C LYS A 3 53.52 -3.77 -39.58
N LYS A 4 53.03 -4.67 -40.43
CA LYS A 4 51.83 -4.50 -41.28
C LYS A 4 50.55 -4.11 -40.52
N LYS A 5 50.28 -4.69 -39.33
CA LYS A 5 49.09 -4.35 -38.52
C LYS A 5 49.16 -2.94 -37.92
N SER A 6 50.34 -2.45 -37.55
CA SER A 6 50.52 -1.09 -37.00
C SER A 6 50.48 -0.01 -38.08
N ILE A 7 51.04 -0.30 -39.26
CA ILE A 7 50.95 0.56 -40.46
C ILE A 7 49.49 0.69 -40.92
N GLY A 8 48.74 -0.42 -40.97
CA GLY A 8 47.32 -0.41 -41.31
C GLY A 8 46.45 0.44 -40.36
N LYS A 9 46.73 0.41 -39.05
CA LYS A 9 46.04 1.27 -38.07
C LYS A 9 46.37 2.76 -38.24
N LYS A 10 47.65 3.10 -38.49
CA LYS A 10 48.07 4.50 -38.74
C LYS A 10 47.46 5.05 -40.04
N LEU A 11 47.44 4.26 -41.10
CA LEU A 11 46.83 4.64 -42.38
C LEU A 11 45.32 4.84 -42.26
N LYS A 12 44.61 3.96 -41.53
CA LYS A 12 43.17 4.16 -41.23
C LYS A 12 42.92 5.46 -40.47
N LYS A 13 43.70 5.76 -39.43
CA LYS A 13 43.56 6.99 -38.64
C LYS A 13 43.78 8.25 -39.49
N PHE A 14 44.83 8.28 -40.31
CA PHE A 14 45.11 9.39 -41.23
C PHE A 14 43.98 9.57 -42.27
N SER A 15 43.41 8.47 -42.76
CA SER A 15 42.29 8.47 -43.72
C SER A 15 41.00 9.06 -43.13
N ILE A 16 40.74 8.84 -41.84
CA ILE A 16 39.62 9.43 -41.09
C ILE A 16 39.85 10.93 -40.91
N GLU A 17 41.03 11.33 -40.42
CA GLU A 17 41.37 12.74 -40.18
C GLU A 17 41.29 13.58 -41.47
N SER A 18 41.77 13.05 -42.60
CA SER A 18 41.66 13.73 -43.90
C SER A 18 40.20 13.93 -44.32
N ARG A 19 39.31 12.96 -44.09
CA ARG A 19 37.88 13.06 -44.44
C ARG A 19 37.13 14.01 -43.53
N LEU A 20 37.44 14.01 -42.24
CA LEU A 20 36.89 14.99 -41.31
C LEU A 20 37.30 16.42 -41.68
N LYS A 21 38.55 16.65 -42.10
CA LYS A 21 38.99 17.97 -42.59
C LYS A 21 38.20 18.44 -43.82
N ILE A 22 37.98 17.54 -44.77
CA ILE A 22 37.19 17.82 -45.98
C ILE A 22 35.73 18.14 -45.63
N ALA A 23 35.13 17.36 -44.73
CA ALA A 23 33.78 17.61 -44.25
C ALA A 23 33.66 18.93 -43.46
N GLU A 24 34.70 19.30 -42.73
CA GLU A 24 34.80 20.59 -42.02
C GLU A 24 34.90 21.78 -42.97
N GLU A 25 35.67 21.65 -44.05
CA GLU A 25 35.75 22.67 -45.10
C GLU A 25 34.40 22.81 -45.83
N PHE A 26 33.75 21.68 -46.13
CA PHE A 26 32.40 21.66 -46.69
C PHE A 26 31.39 22.33 -45.77
N LYS A 27 31.39 21.98 -44.48
CA LYS A 27 30.56 22.63 -43.46
C LYS A 27 30.73 24.15 -43.50
N LYS A 28 31.97 24.65 -43.49
CA LYS A 28 32.23 26.10 -43.51
C LYS A 28 31.59 26.78 -44.73
N LYS A 29 31.78 26.22 -45.93
CA LYS A 29 31.23 26.77 -47.18
C LYS A 29 29.71 26.71 -47.26
N VAL A 30 29.11 25.64 -46.76
CA VAL A 30 27.65 25.50 -46.69
C VAL A 30 27.07 26.52 -45.70
N LEU A 31 27.67 26.69 -44.53
CA LEU A 31 27.19 27.66 -43.54
C LEU A 31 27.40 29.12 -43.99
N GLU A 32 28.46 29.42 -44.73
CA GLU A 32 28.66 30.74 -45.36
C GLU A 32 27.51 31.13 -46.30
N LYS A 33 26.93 30.15 -47.02
CA LYS A 33 25.86 30.39 -48.01
C LYS A 33 24.45 30.21 -47.44
N PHE A 34 24.23 29.22 -46.58
CA PHE A 34 22.92 28.75 -46.14
C PHE A 34 22.72 28.73 -44.61
N GLY A 35 23.64 29.31 -43.83
CA GLY A 35 23.69 29.15 -42.37
C GLY A 35 22.36 29.36 -41.62
N ASP A 36 21.54 30.33 -42.03
CA ASP A 36 20.24 30.63 -41.40
C ASP A 36 19.17 29.54 -41.57
N PHE A 37 19.38 28.62 -42.51
CA PHE A 37 18.45 27.55 -42.84
C PHE A 37 19.00 26.16 -42.48
N ILE A 38 20.31 26.00 -42.38
CA ILE A 38 20.90 24.70 -42.02
C ILE A 38 20.69 24.47 -40.53
N LYS A 39 20.09 23.32 -40.17
CA LYS A 39 19.91 22.92 -38.77
C LYS A 39 20.92 21.87 -38.33
N THR A 40 21.21 20.89 -39.19
CA THR A 40 22.26 19.90 -38.92
C THR A 40 22.98 19.54 -40.20
N ILE A 41 24.30 19.33 -40.09
CA ILE A 41 25.10 18.65 -41.11
C ILE A 41 25.64 17.38 -40.48
N ILE A 42 25.33 16.23 -41.08
CA ILE A 42 25.56 14.90 -40.53
C ILE A 42 26.45 14.13 -41.48
N ILE A 43 27.58 13.64 -40.98
CA ILE A 43 28.38 12.63 -41.68
C ILE A 43 27.76 11.27 -41.37
N TRP A 44 27.53 10.47 -42.41
CA TRP A 44 27.04 9.10 -42.31
C TRP A 44 27.94 8.13 -43.07
N GLY A 45 27.68 6.83 -42.93
CA GLY A 45 28.35 5.79 -43.72
C GLY A 45 29.61 5.19 -43.08
N SER A 46 30.49 4.66 -43.93
CA SER A 46 31.66 3.87 -43.50
C SER A 46 32.66 4.65 -42.62
N VAL A 47 32.58 5.99 -42.65
CA VAL A 47 33.39 6.88 -41.82
C VAL A 47 32.99 6.82 -40.34
N THR A 48 31.69 6.75 -40.04
CA THR A 48 31.20 6.70 -38.65
C THR A 48 31.16 5.28 -38.10
N ARG A 49 30.98 4.26 -38.95
CA ARG A 49 30.99 2.83 -38.57
C ARG A 49 32.39 2.22 -38.35
N GLY A 50 33.46 2.88 -38.79
CA GLY A 50 34.84 2.40 -38.63
C GLY A 50 35.33 1.40 -39.69
N ASP A 51 34.50 1.10 -40.71
CA ASP A 51 34.77 0.16 -41.81
C ASP A 51 35.41 0.83 -43.03
N LEU A 52 36.17 1.90 -42.81
CA LEU A 52 36.75 2.73 -43.85
C LEU A 52 37.74 1.97 -44.75
N THR A 53 37.49 2.04 -46.06
CA THR A 53 38.42 1.62 -47.11
C THR A 53 39.05 2.84 -47.78
N ALA A 54 40.17 2.67 -48.47
CA ALA A 54 40.84 3.80 -49.14
C ALA A 54 39.95 4.53 -50.16
N LYS A 55 38.95 3.83 -50.75
CA LYS A 55 38.00 4.35 -51.73
C LYS A 55 36.67 4.84 -51.14
N SER A 56 36.50 4.80 -49.83
CA SER A 56 35.22 5.19 -49.21
C SER A 56 34.91 6.67 -49.41
N ASP A 57 33.70 6.96 -49.87
CA ASP A 57 33.12 8.30 -49.93
C ASP A 57 32.71 8.79 -48.53
N VAL A 58 32.48 10.10 -48.43
CA VAL A 58 31.95 10.78 -47.24
C VAL A 58 30.50 11.12 -47.53
N ASP A 59 29.58 10.30 -47.02
CA ASP A 59 28.15 10.55 -47.15
C ASP A 59 27.74 11.68 -46.20
N ILE A 60 27.13 12.73 -46.74
CA ILE A 60 26.68 13.88 -45.95
C ILE A 60 25.17 14.07 -46.12
N TYR A 61 24.46 14.06 -44.99
CA TYR A 61 23.07 14.52 -44.92
C TYR A 61 23.02 15.93 -44.37
N ILE A 62 22.09 16.71 -44.89
CA ILE A 62 21.81 18.07 -44.44
C ILE A 62 20.33 18.13 -44.06
N ILE A 63 20.07 18.58 -42.84
CA ILE A 63 18.70 18.90 -42.41
C ILE A 63 18.51 20.41 -42.56
N PHE A 64 17.54 20.77 -43.40
CA PHE A 64 17.26 22.13 -43.82
C PHE A 64 15.93 22.62 -43.24
N ASP A 65 15.90 23.85 -42.75
CA ASP A 65 14.73 24.50 -42.17
C ASP A 65 13.76 24.97 -43.24
N ASP A 66 12.76 24.14 -43.52
CA ASP A 66 11.68 24.44 -44.46
C ASP A 66 10.55 25.27 -43.83
N THR A 67 10.57 25.53 -42.51
CA THR A 67 9.43 26.13 -41.78
C THR A 67 9.11 27.57 -42.17
N LYS A 68 10.03 28.26 -42.85
CA LYS A 68 9.85 29.62 -43.37
C LYS A 68 9.17 29.64 -44.75
N TYR A 69 8.96 28.49 -45.38
CA TYR A 69 8.39 28.35 -46.71
C TYR A 69 7.08 27.56 -46.67
N SER A 70 6.21 27.79 -47.65
CA SER A 70 5.12 26.83 -47.90
C SER A 70 5.70 25.54 -48.48
N LEU A 71 5.05 24.39 -48.24
CA LEU A 71 5.50 23.10 -48.79
C LEU A 71 5.68 23.14 -50.32
N LYS A 72 4.76 23.83 -51.01
CA LYS A 72 4.81 23.98 -52.47
C LYS A 72 6.01 24.80 -52.92
N ASP A 73 6.34 25.86 -52.19
CA ASP A 73 7.48 26.72 -52.54
C ASP A 73 8.80 26.05 -52.18
N PHE A 74 8.86 25.37 -51.04
CA PHE A 74 10.04 24.59 -50.64
C PHE A 74 10.37 23.51 -51.68
N ASN A 75 9.38 22.74 -52.13
CA ASN A 75 9.58 21.71 -53.15
C ASN A 75 10.11 22.26 -54.49
N LYS A 76 9.76 23.50 -54.85
CA LYS A 76 10.28 24.13 -56.08
C LYS A 76 11.73 24.59 -55.95
N ILE A 77 12.16 24.98 -54.75
CA ILE A 77 13.52 25.47 -54.50
C ILE A 77 14.48 24.36 -54.06
N ARG A 78 13.96 23.21 -53.61
CA ARG A 78 14.73 22.05 -53.13
C ARG A 78 15.78 21.61 -54.13
N ASP A 79 15.40 21.41 -55.39
CA ASP A 79 16.32 20.97 -56.45
C ASP A 79 17.47 21.96 -56.67
N LYS A 80 17.18 23.26 -56.63
CA LYS A 80 18.19 24.32 -56.76
C LYS A 80 19.16 24.34 -55.57
N ILE A 81 18.65 24.11 -54.35
CA ILE A 81 19.48 24.01 -53.15
C ILE A 81 20.38 22.78 -53.25
N ASP A 82 19.84 21.64 -53.67
CA ASP A 82 20.62 20.42 -53.88
C ASP A 82 21.73 20.64 -54.93
N GLU A 83 21.41 21.23 -56.09
CA GLU A 83 22.39 21.60 -57.13
C GLU A 83 23.52 22.47 -56.58
N ASP A 84 23.17 23.52 -55.84
CA ASP A 84 24.14 24.44 -55.22
C ASP A 84 25.06 23.70 -54.24
N LEU A 85 24.53 22.79 -53.42
CA LEU A 85 25.30 21.99 -52.47
C LEU A 85 26.23 21.02 -53.23
N TYR A 86 25.74 20.37 -54.29
CA TYR A 86 26.55 19.50 -55.15
C TYR A 86 27.72 20.24 -55.79
N GLU A 87 27.52 21.48 -56.24
CA GLU A 87 28.60 22.31 -56.77
C GLU A 87 29.66 22.64 -55.71
N ILE A 88 29.22 22.96 -54.48
CA ILE A 88 30.13 23.22 -53.35
C ILE A 88 30.96 21.97 -53.05
N ALA A 89 30.34 20.79 -52.96
CA ALA A 89 31.06 19.54 -52.72
C ALA A 89 32.09 19.23 -53.82
N LYS A 90 31.70 19.32 -55.09
CA LYS A 90 32.60 19.07 -56.23
C LYS A 90 33.82 19.98 -56.25
N LYS A 91 33.67 21.24 -55.82
CA LYS A 91 34.77 22.21 -55.73
C LYS A 91 35.75 21.88 -54.60
N ILE A 92 35.28 21.23 -53.53
CA ILE A 92 36.11 20.89 -52.37
C ILE A 92 36.79 19.54 -52.56
N ASP A 93 36.02 18.46 -52.76
CA ASP A 93 36.57 17.12 -52.96
C ASP A 93 35.54 16.19 -53.62
N LYS A 94 35.97 15.42 -54.62
CA LYS A 94 35.12 14.47 -55.36
C LYS A 94 34.60 13.31 -54.48
N ARG A 95 35.19 13.08 -53.32
CA ARG A 95 34.79 12.03 -52.35
C ARG A 95 33.62 12.45 -51.47
N ILE A 96 33.19 13.71 -51.50
CA ILE A 96 32.00 14.14 -50.77
C ILE A 96 30.77 13.71 -51.58
N HIS A 97 29.94 12.86 -50.98
CA HIS A 97 28.67 12.45 -51.55
C HIS A 97 27.53 13.06 -50.73
N ILE A 98 26.92 14.11 -51.27
CA ILE A 98 25.77 14.76 -50.63
C ILE A 98 24.51 13.96 -50.95
N GLN A 99 23.73 13.69 -49.93
CA GLN A 99 22.38 13.15 -50.07
C GLN A 99 21.39 14.31 -50.25
N PRO A 100 20.26 14.12 -50.97
CA PRO A 100 19.24 15.15 -51.10
C PRO A 100 18.89 15.75 -49.74
N ILE A 101 18.76 17.08 -49.68
CA ILE A 101 18.46 17.77 -48.42
C ILE A 101 17.20 17.18 -47.79
N ILE A 102 17.20 17.01 -46.48
CA ILE A 102 16.04 16.55 -45.73
C ILE A 102 15.38 17.78 -45.12
N ALA A 103 14.09 17.97 -45.39
CA ALA A 103 13.32 19.03 -44.74
C ALA A 103 13.20 18.75 -43.23
N LEU A 104 13.27 19.77 -42.39
CA LEU A 104 13.14 19.62 -40.95
C LEU A 104 11.80 18.96 -40.58
N THR A 105 10.72 19.37 -41.24
CA THR A 105 9.39 18.77 -41.04
C THR A 105 9.35 17.29 -41.44
N GLU A 106 9.94 16.93 -42.59
CA GLU A 106 10.08 15.55 -43.08
C GLU A 106 10.87 14.68 -42.10
N PHE A 107 11.98 15.21 -41.58
CA PHE A 107 12.82 14.52 -40.60
C PHE A 107 12.05 14.22 -39.31
N ILE A 108 11.33 15.21 -38.77
CA ILE A 108 10.56 15.06 -37.53
C ILE A 108 9.41 14.07 -37.72
N ASP A 109 8.63 14.18 -38.81
CA ASP A 109 7.54 13.23 -39.07
C ASP A 109 8.09 11.82 -39.30
N GLY A 110 9.21 11.71 -40.01
CA GLY A 110 9.93 10.47 -40.21
C GLY A 110 10.40 9.80 -38.92
N LEU A 111 10.92 10.57 -37.96
CA LEU A 111 11.25 10.06 -36.63
C LEU A 111 10.00 9.65 -35.83
N ARG A 112 8.93 10.45 -35.89
CA ARG A 112 7.65 10.15 -35.22
C ARG A 112 7.07 8.81 -35.69
N ASN A 113 7.21 8.51 -36.99
CA ASN A 113 6.72 7.29 -37.61
C ASN A 113 7.77 6.16 -37.64
N SER A 114 8.92 6.34 -36.98
CA SER A 114 10.01 5.38 -36.91
C SER A 114 10.50 4.89 -38.27
N HIS A 115 10.51 5.78 -39.26
CA HIS A 115 10.95 5.46 -40.60
C HIS A 115 12.43 5.06 -40.59
N PRO A 116 12.81 3.89 -41.18
CA PRO A 116 14.13 3.28 -40.99
C PRO A 116 15.31 4.20 -41.34
N LEU A 117 15.17 5.02 -42.39
CA LEU A 117 16.19 5.97 -42.80
C LEU A 117 16.55 6.96 -41.68
N PHE A 118 15.57 7.68 -41.14
CA PHE A 118 15.83 8.73 -40.15
C PHE A 118 16.30 8.16 -38.81
N ILE A 119 15.77 7.00 -38.41
CA ILE A 119 16.26 6.28 -37.23
C ILE A 119 17.73 5.91 -37.40
N ASN A 120 18.15 5.41 -38.57
CA ASN A 120 19.54 5.07 -38.83
C ASN A 120 20.44 6.31 -38.92
N ILE A 121 19.95 7.42 -39.48
CA ILE A 121 20.66 8.70 -39.48
C ILE A 121 20.90 9.17 -38.04
N VAL A 122 19.91 9.11 -37.16
CA VAL A 122 20.07 9.49 -35.74
C VAL A 122 20.98 8.52 -34.98
N ARG A 123 20.88 7.22 -35.26
CA ARG A 123 21.66 6.17 -34.58
C ARG A 123 23.15 6.19 -34.95
N GLU A 124 23.45 6.32 -36.24
CA GLU A 124 24.81 6.13 -36.77
C GLU A 124 25.45 7.44 -37.27
N GLY A 125 24.67 8.50 -37.41
CA GLY A 125 25.13 9.79 -37.91
C GLY A 125 25.98 10.54 -36.91
N PHE A 126 27.01 11.20 -37.41
CA PHE A 126 27.87 12.10 -36.65
C PHE A 126 27.62 13.55 -37.10
N ALA A 127 26.94 14.32 -36.25
CA ALA A 127 26.69 15.73 -36.53
C ALA A 127 27.98 16.55 -36.37
N ILE A 128 28.43 17.18 -37.46
CA ILE A 128 29.55 18.15 -37.48
C ILE A 128 29.07 19.60 -37.29
N TYR A 129 27.76 19.79 -37.43
CA TYR A 129 27.02 21.00 -37.11
C TYR A 129 25.64 20.59 -36.61
N ASP A 130 25.19 21.17 -35.50
CA ASP A 130 23.83 21.00 -34.97
C ASP A 130 23.42 22.28 -34.25
N THR A 131 22.25 22.83 -34.57
CA THR A 131 21.67 23.97 -33.85
C THR A 131 20.99 23.56 -32.55
N GLY A 132 21.10 22.29 -32.14
CA GLY A 132 20.65 21.77 -30.85
C GLY A 132 19.38 20.94 -30.89
N PHE A 133 18.96 20.42 -32.05
CA PHE A 133 17.79 19.53 -32.13
C PHE A 133 18.17 18.07 -32.44
N PHE A 134 19.25 17.84 -33.19
CA PHE A 134 19.66 16.48 -33.57
C PHE A 134 20.18 15.66 -32.39
N ILE A 135 21.03 16.26 -31.55
CA ILE A 135 21.59 15.58 -30.38
C ILE A 135 20.49 15.16 -29.38
N PRO A 136 19.48 15.99 -29.05
CA PRO A 136 18.32 15.56 -28.29
C PRO A 136 17.55 14.39 -28.91
N MET A 137 17.33 14.39 -30.23
CA MET A 137 16.68 13.24 -30.89
C MET A 137 17.50 11.96 -30.73
N ARG A 138 18.83 12.03 -30.80
CA ARG A 138 19.69 10.88 -30.49
C ARG A 138 19.52 10.37 -29.07
N LYS A 139 19.45 11.27 -28.08
CA LYS A 139 19.17 10.88 -26.69
C LYS A 139 17.81 10.23 -26.51
N LEU A 140 16.78 10.74 -27.17
CA LEU A 140 15.45 10.13 -27.16
C LEU A 140 15.46 8.72 -27.78
N LEU A 141 16.23 8.50 -28.84
CA LEU A 141 16.43 7.18 -29.42
C LEU A 141 17.16 6.24 -28.44
N GLU A 142 18.26 6.69 -27.83
CA GLU A 142 19.01 5.92 -26.82
C GLU A 142 18.11 5.53 -25.62
N TRP A 143 17.17 6.39 -25.23
CA TRP A 143 16.19 6.12 -24.17
C TRP A 143 14.95 5.34 -24.62
N GLY A 144 14.93 4.84 -25.86
CA GLY A 144 13.84 4.04 -26.39
C GLY A 144 12.51 4.79 -26.53
N LYS A 145 12.55 6.11 -26.76
CA LYS A 145 11.33 6.95 -26.88
C LYS A 145 10.68 6.90 -28.25
N PHE A 146 11.38 6.42 -29.28
CA PHE A 146 10.79 6.17 -30.59
C PHE A 146 10.21 4.76 -30.67
N PRO A 147 8.93 4.59 -31.03
CA PRO A 147 8.28 3.28 -31.09
C PRO A 147 8.95 2.37 -32.14
N LEU A 148 8.78 1.05 -32.05
CA LEU A 148 9.30 0.10 -33.06
C LEU A 148 10.83 0.11 -33.26
N THR A 149 11.59 0.68 -32.32
CA THR A 149 13.06 0.65 -32.33
C THR A 149 13.61 -0.45 -31.42
N LYS A 150 14.85 -0.86 -31.66
CA LYS A 150 15.55 -1.85 -30.82
C LYS A 150 15.66 -1.34 -29.38
N GLU A 151 15.97 -0.06 -29.22
CA GLU A 151 16.13 0.63 -27.95
C GLU A 151 14.83 0.64 -27.15
N ALA A 152 13.69 0.92 -27.81
CA ALA A 152 12.37 0.84 -27.19
C ALA A 152 12.01 -0.59 -26.77
N ALA A 153 12.32 -1.59 -27.60
CA ALA A 153 12.09 -2.99 -27.29
C ALA A 153 12.91 -3.45 -26.07
N ILE A 154 14.21 -3.11 -26.03
CA ILE A 154 15.09 -3.41 -24.90
C ILE A 154 14.57 -2.77 -23.62
N THR A 155 14.32 -1.46 -23.65
CA THR A 155 13.81 -0.71 -22.49
C THR A 155 12.53 -1.34 -21.93
N ARG A 156 11.65 -1.84 -22.82
CA ARG A 156 10.41 -2.49 -22.42
C ARG A 156 10.62 -3.88 -21.83
N ILE A 157 11.64 -4.62 -22.26
CA ILE A 157 11.98 -5.96 -21.75
C ILE A 157 12.73 -5.88 -20.42
N GLU A 158 13.68 -4.95 -20.27
CA GLU A 158 14.52 -4.83 -19.06
C GLU A 158 13.69 -4.63 -17.78
N GLY A 159 12.52 -3.98 -17.86
CA GLY A 159 11.62 -3.79 -16.72
C GLY A 159 10.71 -4.98 -16.38
N VAL A 160 10.75 -6.09 -17.14
CA VAL A 160 9.81 -7.21 -16.95
C VAL A 160 10.16 -8.06 -15.73
N GLU A 161 11.45 -8.30 -15.48
CA GLU A 161 11.91 -9.11 -14.33
C GLU A 161 11.50 -8.49 -12.99
N ASP A 162 11.53 -7.15 -12.92
CA ASP A 162 11.11 -6.39 -11.74
C ASP A 162 9.66 -6.68 -11.35
N TYR A 163 8.77 -6.96 -12.31
CA TYR A 163 7.38 -7.29 -12.00
C TYR A 163 7.25 -8.65 -11.30
N ILE A 164 8.05 -9.64 -11.71
CA ILE A 164 8.05 -10.98 -11.11
C ILE A 164 8.60 -10.89 -9.68
N GLU A 165 9.72 -10.19 -9.49
CA GLU A 165 10.32 -10.01 -8.17
C GLU A 165 9.42 -9.19 -7.24
N ARG A 166 8.75 -8.15 -7.78
CA ARG A 166 7.72 -7.41 -7.04
C ARG A 166 6.57 -8.32 -6.61
N ALA A 167 6.07 -9.19 -7.49
CA ALA A 167 4.99 -10.11 -7.17
C ALA A 167 5.38 -11.05 -6.01
N LYS A 168 6.59 -11.62 -6.07
CA LYS A 168 7.13 -12.51 -5.02
C LYS A 168 7.26 -11.82 -3.66
N ARG A 169 7.77 -10.58 -3.63
CA ARG A 169 7.90 -9.79 -2.39
C ARG A 169 6.54 -9.37 -1.84
N MET A 170 5.64 -8.94 -2.72
CA MET A 170 4.34 -8.40 -2.29
C MET A 170 3.45 -9.50 -1.69
N LYS A 171 3.39 -10.69 -2.29
CA LYS A 171 2.62 -11.81 -1.72
C LYS A 171 3.12 -12.17 -0.31
N ALA A 172 4.43 -12.21 -0.09
CA ALA A 172 5.02 -12.51 1.20
C ALA A 172 4.67 -11.44 2.23
N LYS A 173 4.78 -10.17 1.82
CA LYS A 173 4.49 -9.01 2.68
C LYS A 173 3.03 -8.96 3.12
N ILE A 174 2.08 -9.12 2.20
CA ILE A 174 0.64 -9.10 2.51
C ILE A 174 0.32 -10.18 3.54
N VAL A 175 0.72 -11.42 3.26
CA VAL A 175 0.44 -12.54 4.17
C VAL A 175 1.10 -12.35 5.52
N ALA A 176 2.36 -11.91 5.56
CA ALA A 176 3.08 -11.68 6.81
C ALA A 176 2.41 -10.61 7.69
N VAL A 177 1.94 -9.50 7.11
CA VAL A 177 1.23 -8.43 7.83
C VAL A 177 -0.10 -8.93 8.38
N ASP A 178 -0.94 -9.53 7.53
CA ASP A 178 -2.32 -9.86 7.93
C ASP A 178 -2.36 -11.07 8.88
N VAL A 179 -1.49 -12.06 8.69
CA VAL A 179 -1.34 -13.19 9.62
C VAL A 179 -0.80 -12.72 10.97
N TYR A 180 0.16 -11.80 10.96
CA TYR A 180 0.67 -11.17 12.18
C TYR A 180 -0.43 -10.47 12.96
N HIS A 181 -1.21 -9.60 12.33
CA HIS A 181 -2.31 -8.90 13.00
C HIS A 181 -3.42 -9.85 13.46
N THR A 182 -3.79 -10.83 12.63
CA THR A 182 -4.81 -11.83 12.99
C THR A 182 -4.45 -12.58 14.28
N ILE A 183 -3.20 -13.04 14.40
CA ILE A 183 -2.74 -13.78 15.57
C ILE A 183 -2.53 -12.83 16.74
N LEU A 184 -1.82 -11.72 16.56
CA LEU A 184 -1.43 -10.84 17.66
C LEU A 184 -2.62 -10.09 18.26
N ASP A 185 -3.46 -9.48 17.43
CA ASP A 185 -4.56 -8.64 17.89
C ASP A 185 -5.66 -9.51 18.53
N SER A 186 -5.84 -10.76 18.07
CA SER A 186 -6.80 -11.68 18.70
C SER A 186 -6.40 -12.03 20.15
N VAL A 187 -5.15 -12.37 20.43
CA VAL A 187 -4.72 -12.61 21.82
C VAL A 187 -4.65 -11.34 22.65
N GLN A 188 -4.23 -10.22 22.07
CA GLN A 188 -4.22 -8.94 22.79
C GLN A 188 -5.64 -8.51 23.17
N GLY A 189 -6.62 -8.70 22.29
CA GLY A 189 -8.03 -8.47 22.60
C GLY A 189 -8.54 -9.37 23.72
N LEU A 190 -8.17 -10.65 23.72
CA LEU A 190 -8.51 -11.56 24.81
C LEU A 190 -7.87 -11.16 26.15
N LEU A 191 -6.61 -10.72 26.14
CA LEU A 191 -5.93 -10.17 27.32
C LEU A 191 -6.63 -8.92 27.85
N MET A 192 -6.97 -7.98 26.96
CA MET A 192 -7.72 -6.77 27.31
C MET A 192 -9.07 -7.09 27.94
N TYR A 193 -9.79 -8.08 27.40
CA TYR A 193 -11.06 -8.53 27.95
C TYR A 193 -10.91 -9.07 29.39
N LEU A 194 -9.77 -9.70 29.71
CA LEU A 194 -9.43 -10.14 31.05
C LEU A 194 -8.87 -9.02 31.96
N GLY A 195 -8.91 -7.76 31.50
CA GLY A 195 -8.39 -6.61 32.23
C GLY A 195 -6.86 -6.49 32.23
N ILE A 196 -6.17 -7.22 31.35
CA ILE A 196 -4.71 -7.21 31.23
C ILE A 196 -4.32 -6.25 30.11
N THR A 197 -3.44 -5.30 30.41
CA THR A 197 -2.90 -4.38 29.41
C THR A 197 -2.09 -5.17 28.37
N PRO A 198 -2.36 -4.99 27.05
CA PRO A 198 -1.65 -5.72 26.02
C PRO A 198 -0.18 -5.31 25.99
N PRO A 199 0.77 -6.26 25.98
CA PRO A 199 2.19 -5.95 25.99
C PRO A 199 2.71 -5.63 24.58
N ALA A 200 3.94 -5.13 24.49
CA ALA A 200 4.63 -5.00 23.21
C ALA A 200 4.75 -6.36 22.48
N PRO A 201 4.77 -6.40 21.13
CA PRO A 201 4.74 -7.65 20.36
C PRO A 201 5.79 -8.69 20.74
N LYS A 202 6.99 -8.25 21.15
CA LYS A 202 8.09 -9.15 21.59
C LYS A 202 7.75 -9.91 22.88
N LEU A 203 6.92 -9.35 23.74
CA LEU A 203 6.55 -9.90 25.04
C LEU A 203 5.19 -10.61 25.01
N THR A 204 4.44 -10.51 23.91
CA THR A 204 3.08 -11.07 23.84
C THR A 204 3.05 -12.58 24.06
N ALA A 205 4.02 -13.34 23.54
CA ALA A 205 4.08 -14.78 23.79
C ALA A 205 4.23 -15.12 25.28
N GLU A 206 5.02 -14.35 26.04
CA GLU A 206 5.18 -14.53 27.48
C GLU A 206 3.88 -14.25 28.24
N TYR A 207 3.18 -13.18 27.88
CA TYR A 207 1.88 -12.85 28.48
C TYR A 207 0.84 -13.92 28.15
N VAL A 208 0.82 -14.43 26.93
CA VAL A 208 -0.05 -15.55 26.54
C VAL A 208 0.25 -16.77 27.42
N ARG A 209 1.52 -17.12 27.64
CA ARG A 209 1.88 -18.21 28.57
C ARG A 209 1.36 -17.96 29.98
N ASN A 210 1.62 -16.77 30.52
CA ASN A 210 1.30 -16.44 31.90
C ASN A 210 -0.20 -16.33 32.19
N HIS A 211 -0.97 -15.78 31.25
CA HIS A 211 -2.36 -15.37 31.50
C HIS A 211 -3.39 -16.18 30.72
N LEU A 212 -2.99 -16.91 29.68
CA LEU A 212 -3.91 -17.72 28.88
C LEU A 212 -3.56 -19.20 28.91
N VAL A 213 -2.27 -19.57 28.91
CA VAL A 213 -1.85 -20.98 29.00
C VAL A 213 -1.91 -21.51 30.43
N LYS A 214 -1.29 -20.81 31.40
CA LYS A 214 -1.33 -21.25 32.82
C LYS A 214 -2.76 -21.46 33.35
N PRO A 215 -3.75 -20.60 33.04
CA PRO A 215 -5.15 -20.83 33.43
C PRO A 215 -5.88 -21.89 32.59
N GLY A 216 -5.24 -22.48 31.59
CA GLY A 216 -5.81 -23.54 30.75
C GLY A 216 -6.74 -23.05 29.64
N LEU A 217 -6.71 -21.77 29.27
CA LEU A 217 -7.49 -21.23 28.15
C LEU A 217 -6.85 -21.57 26.79
N LEU A 218 -5.52 -21.52 26.73
CA LEU A 218 -4.72 -21.86 25.55
C LEU A 218 -3.66 -22.93 25.90
N GLU A 219 -2.99 -23.47 24.88
CA GLU A 219 -1.91 -24.45 25.00
C GLU A 219 -0.55 -23.81 24.70
N GLU A 220 0.55 -24.45 25.10
CA GLU A 220 1.90 -23.92 24.84
C GLU A 220 2.18 -23.71 23.34
N LYS A 221 1.67 -24.60 22.48
CA LYS A 221 1.77 -24.47 21.02
C LYS A 221 1.17 -23.16 20.47
N ASP A 222 0.15 -22.62 21.16
CA ASP A 222 -0.50 -21.38 20.79
C ASP A 222 0.41 -20.18 21.11
N ALA A 223 1.08 -20.20 22.27
CA ALA A 223 2.09 -19.19 22.63
C ALA A 223 3.31 -19.23 21.70
N GLU A 224 3.77 -20.43 21.34
CA GLU A 224 4.84 -20.59 20.34
C GLU A 224 4.45 -20.03 18.97
N LEU A 225 3.19 -20.20 18.56
CA LEU A 225 2.70 -19.65 17.29
C LEU A 225 2.77 -18.12 17.29
N VAL A 226 2.40 -17.47 18.40
CA VAL A 226 2.55 -16.02 18.59
C VAL A 226 4.02 -15.59 18.46
N GLU A 227 4.95 -16.34 19.04
CA GLU A 227 6.37 -16.05 18.92
C GLU A 227 6.88 -16.22 17.47
N LYS A 228 6.46 -17.31 16.81
CA LYS A 228 6.85 -17.62 15.43
C LYS A 228 6.32 -16.57 14.45
N VAL A 229 5.08 -16.10 14.60
CA VAL A 229 4.52 -15.07 13.69
C VAL A 229 5.22 -13.71 13.84
N VAL A 230 5.59 -13.32 15.06
CA VAL A 230 6.34 -12.07 15.30
C VAL A 230 7.72 -12.13 14.62
N LYS A 231 8.38 -13.30 14.66
CA LYS A 231 9.67 -13.52 13.96
C LYS A 231 9.48 -13.51 12.45
N PHE A 232 8.48 -14.23 11.94
CA PHE A 232 8.17 -14.30 10.52
C PHE A 232 7.90 -12.91 9.92
N TYR A 233 7.02 -12.12 10.56
CA TYR A 233 6.72 -10.76 10.12
C TYR A 233 7.96 -9.88 10.02
N LYS A 234 8.82 -9.89 11.05
CA LYS A 234 10.07 -9.10 11.04
C LYS A 234 11.05 -9.53 9.96
N ALA A 235 11.19 -10.84 9.75
CA ALA A 235 12.07 -11.37 8.72
C ALA A 235 11.60 -10.96 7.31
N VAL A 236 10.28 -10.90 7.08
CA VAL A 236 9.72 -10.37 5.83
C VAL A 236 9.91 -8.85 5.72
N ASP A 237 9.64 -8.10 6.79
CA ASP A 237 9.72 -6.63 6.78
C ASP A 237 11.16 -6.11 6.59
N HIS A 238 12.15 -6.77 7.20
CA HIS A 238 13.57 -6.47 7.00
C HIS A 238 14.14 -7.01 5.67
N GLY A 239 13.35 -7.74 4.88
CA GLY A 239 13.79 -8.33 3.61
C GLY A 239 14.77 -9.49 3.77
N GLU A 240 14.83 -10.13 4.93
CA GLU A 240 15.61 -11.35 5.19
C GLU A 240 15.01 -12.53 4.40
N ILE A 241 13.67 -12.58 4.32
CA ILE A 241 12.94 -13.53 3.48
C ILE A 241 12.72 -12.91 2.10
N LYS A 242 13.53 -13.34 1.12
CA LYS A 242 13.44 -12.87 -0.27
C LYS A 242 12.45 -13.66 -1.11
N GLU A 243 12.30 -14.94 -0.82
CA GLU A 243 11.40 -15.84 -1.54
C GLU A 243 10.76 -16.83 -0.55
N ILE A 244 9.46 -17.03 -0.73
CA ILE A 244 8.64 -17.95 0.07
C ILE A 244 7.63 -18.61 -0.88
N SER A 245 7.44 -19.91 -0.70
CA SER A 245 6.53 -20.68 -1.55
C SER A 245 5.07 -20.30 -1.27
N GLY A 246 4.19 -20.49 -2.26
CA GLY A 246 2.74 -20.29 -2.04
C GLY A 246 2.20 -21.20 -0.94
N ASN A 247 2.63 -22.46 -0.93
CA ASN A 247 2.22 -23.44 0.07
C ASN A 247 2.58 -23.02 1.50
N GLU A 248 3.79 -22.48 1.73
CA GLU A 248 4.17 -21.97 3.05
C GLU A 248 3.33 -20.77 3.47
N LEU A 249 2.97 -19.88 2.53
CA LEU A 249 2.07 -18.77 2.80
C LEU A 249 0.66 -19.25 3.16
N ASP A 250 0.13 -20.23 2.44
CA ASP A 250 -1.18 -20.83 2.70
C ASP A 250 -1.21 -21.54 4.06
N GLU A 251 -0.11 -22.18 4.46
CA GLU A 251 0.03 -22.74 5.81
C GLU A 251 -0.02 -21.67 6.91
N TRP A 252 0.60 -20.51 6.70
CA TRP A 252 0.54 -19.39 7.65
C TRP A 252 -0.89 -18.87 7.80
N ILE A 253 -1.60 -18.70 6.68
CA ILE A 253 -3.01 -18.29 6.68
C ILE A 253 -3.85 -19.30 7.46
N LYS A 254 -3.69 -20.60 7.17
CA LYS A 254 -4.41 -21.66 7.87
C LYS A 254 -4.16 -21.66 9.38
N LYS A 255 -2.89 -21.54 9.80
CA LYS A 255 -2.52 -21.46 11.23
C LYS A 255 -3.18 -20.24 11.90
N ALA A 256 -3.22 -19.09 11.22
CA ALA A 256 -3.86 -17.89 11.73
C ALA A 256 -5.37 -18.05 11.89
N GLU A 257 -6.05 -18.64 10.90
CA GLU A 257 -7.49 -18.89 10.95
C GLU A 257 -7.88 -19.85 12.08
N GLU A 258 -7.17 -20.96 12.21
CA GLU A 258 -7.42 -21.95 13.26
C GLU A 258 -7.22 -21.35 14.65
N PHE A 259 -6.15 -20.57 14.81
CA PHE A 259 -5.85 -19.85 16.04
C PHE A 259 -6.92 -18.81 16.39
N TYR A 260 -7.31 -17.96 15.44
CA TYR A 260 -8.37 -16.97 15.64
C TYR A 260 -9.70 -17.63 16.02
N LYS A 261 -10.09 -18.72 15.36
CA LYS A 261 -11.30 -19.49 15.70
C LYS A 261 -11.25 -19.99 17.13
N LYS A 262 -10.08 -20.48 17.59
CA LYS A 262 -9.87 -20.92 18.98
C LYS A 262 -10.03 -19.76 19.97
N VAL A 263 -9.32 -18.65 19.76
CA VAL A 263 -9.38 -17.45 20.61
C VAL A 263 -10.79 -16.88 20.69
N ARG A 264 -11.48 -16.75 19.55
CA ARG A 264 -12.87 -16.26 19.48
C ARG A 264 -13.82 -17.14 20.27
N LYS A 265 -13.67 -18.47 20.19
CA LYS A 265 -14.50 -19.41 20.97
C LYS A 265 -14.30 -19.22 22.47
N ILE A 266 -13.07 -19.02 22.92
CA ILE A 266 -12.73 -18.76 24.33
C ILE A 266 -13.38 -17.45 24.78
N PHE A 267 -13.19 -16.38 24.01
CA PHE A 267 -13.80 -15.07 24.28
C PHE A 267 -15.32 -15.18 24.46
N LEU A 268 -16.03 -15.79 23.50
CA LEU A 268 -17.49 -15.96 23.57
C LEU A 268 -17.92 -16.76 24.80
N THR A 269 -17.14 -17.79 25.17
CA THR A 269 -17.43 -18.60 26.36
C THR A 269 -17.27 -17.78 27.65
N LEU A 270 -16.25 -16.93 27.73
CA LEU A 270 -16.02 -16.05 28.88
C LEU A 270 -17.08 -14.94 28.95
N ASP A 271 -17.46 -14.37 27.81
CA ASP A 271 -18.50 -13.34 27.71
C ASP A 271 -19.86 -13.85 28.20
N ILE A 272 -20.27 -15.03 27.74
CA ILE A 272 -21.50 -15.68 28.21
C ILE A 272 -21.46 -15.90 29.73
N LYS A 273 -20.35 -16.40 30.28
CA LYS A 273 -20.21 -16.62 31.73
C LYS A 273 -20.27 -15.32 32.52
N GLN A 274 -19.61 -14.27 32.03
CA GLN A 274 -19.65 -12.96 32.69
C GLN A 274 -21.05 -12.36 32.66
N LYS A 275 -21.73 -12.46 31.51
CA LYS A 275 -23.13 -12.01 31.35
C LYS A 275 -24.09 -12.75 32.27
N GLU A 276 -23.96 -14.08 32.36
CA GLU A 276 -24.73 -14.90 33.29
C GLU A 276 -24.52 -14.44 34.75
N LYS A 277 -23.26 -14.25 35.14
CA LYS A 277 -22.89 -13.78 36.48
C LYS A 277 -23.49 -12.40 36.77
N ASP A 278 -23.32 -11.45 35.86
CA ASP A 278 -23.79 -10.08 36.00
C ASP A 278 -25.32 -10.00 36.18
N VAL A 279 -26.07 -10.76 35.38
CA VAL A 279 -27.53 -10.84 35.50
C VAL A 279 -27.93 -11.44 36.85
N LYS A 280 -27.29 -12.54 37.27
CA LYS A 280 -27.57 -13.17 38.57
C LYS A 280 -27.30 -12.22 39.73
N GLU A 281 -26.13 -11.57 39.75
CA GLU A 281 -25.75 -10.63 40.80
C GLU A 281 -26.68 -9.42 40.86
N ALA A 282 -27.03 -8.85 39.71
CA ALA A 282 -27.97 -7.72 39.64
C ALA A 282 -29.38 -8.11 40.10
N TYR A 283 -29.89 -9.27 39.65
CA TYR A 283 -31.17 -9.81 40.07
C TYR A 283 -31.20 -10.03 41.59
N GLU A 284 -30.22 -10.75 42.13
CA GLU A 284 -30.12 -11.02 43.56
C GLU A 284 -30.02 -9.74 44.38
N PHE A 285 -29.22 -8.77 43.95
CA PHE A 285 -29.07 -7.51 44.66
C PHE A 285 -30.36 -6.69 44.67
N MET A 286 -31.10 -6.66 43.55
CA MET A 286 -32.42 -6.03 43.48
C MET A 286 -33.40 -6.70 44.46
N ILE A 287 -33.50 -8.03 44.43
CA ILE A 287 -34.38 -8.80 45.31
C ILE A 287 -34.02 -8.57 46.78
N LYS A 288 -32.74 -8.68 47.14
CA LYS A 288 -32.26 -8.44 48.53
C LYS A 288 -32.59 -7.02 49.00
N SER A 289 -32.45 -6.02 48.14
CA SER A 289 -32.79 -4.62 48.46
C SER A 289 -34.29 -4.45 48.72
N ILE A 290 -35.15 -5.03 47.86
CA ILE A 290 -36.61 -5.01 48.05
C ILE A 290 -36.99 -5.71 49.36
N VAL A 291 -36.48 -6.92 49.58
CA VAL A 291 -36.78 -7.73 50.78
C VAL A 291 -36.33 -7.01 52.05
N ALA A 292 -35.14 -6.41 52.06
CA ALA A 292 -34.63 -5.66 53.21
C ALA A 292 -35.54 -4.48 53.57
N TYR A 293 -35.96 -3.70 52.56
CA TYR A 293 -36.88 -2.58 52.78
C TYR A 293 -38.23 -3.06 53.32
N LEU A 294 -38.87 -4.02 52.67
CA LEU A 294 -40.18 -4.53 53.08
C LEU A 294 -40.16 -5.16 54.48
N SER A 295 -39.06 -5.84 54.83
CA SER A 295 -38.86 -6.40 56.17
C SER A 295 -38.79 -5.30 57.23
N SER A 296 -38.08 -4.20 56.95
CA SER A 296 -37.91 -3.09 57.89
C SER A 296 -39.23 -2.39 58.26
N ILE A 297 -40.24 -2.49 57.40
CA ILE A 297 -41.57 -1.92 57.62
C ILE A 297 -42.62 -2.98 57.95
N ASN A 298 -42.22 -4.24 58.20
CA ASN A 298 -43.10 -5.37 58.46
C ASN A 298 -44.18 -5.58 57.37
N LYS A 299 -43.80 -5.38 56.09
CA LYS A 299 -44.67 -5.58 54.91
C LYS A 299 -44.10 -6.63 53.94
N LEU A 300 -43.17 -7.45 54.39
CA LEU A 300 -42.67 -8.57 53.59
C LEU A 300 -43.78 -9.62 53.44
N PRO A 301 -44.14 -10.05 52.21
CA PRO A 301 -45.12 -11.11 52.03
C PRO A 301 -44.53 -12.49 52.39
N ASP A 302 -45.36 -13.37 52.97
CA ASP A 302 -44.96 -14.75 53.29
C ASP A 302 -44.71 -15.62 52.05
N ASP A 303 -45.42 -15.33 50.95
CA ASP A 303 -45.23 -16.00 49.65
C ASP A 303 -44.31 -15.16 48.74
N PRO A 304 -43.11 -15.67 48.37
CA PRO A 304 -42.20 -14.99 47.46
C PRO A 304 -42.82 -14.60 46.11
N LYS A 305 -43.86 -15.31 45.65
CA LYS A 305 -44.55 -14.97 44.39
C LYS A 305 -45.29 -13.63 44.45
N LYS A 306 -45.63 -13.15 45.66
CA LYS A 306 -46.27 -11.85 45.89
C LYS A 306 -45.29 -10.70 46.03
N LEU A 307 -43.98 -10.97 45.96
CA LEU A 307 -42.95 -9.94 46.05
C LEU A 307 -43.09 -8.83 44.99
N PRO A 308 -43.46 -9.10 43.71
CA PRO A 308 -43.70 -8.05 42.73
C PRO A 308 -44.87 -7.13 43.08
N GLU A 309 -45.96 -7.68 43.63
CA GLU A 309 -47.12 -6.90 44.07
C GLU A 309 -46.76 -6.02 45.28
N ALA A 310 -46.02 -6.58 46.25
CA ALA A 310 -45.53 -5.83 47.39
C ALA A 310 -44.54 -4.73 47.00
N PHE A 311 -43.66 -4.99 46.03
CA PHE A 311 -42.76 -3.98 45.47
C PHE A 311 -43.53 -2.81 44.86
N GLU A 312 -44.55 -3.08 44.05
CA GLU A 312 -45.38 -2.06 43.43
C GLU A 312 -46.07 -1.18 44.49
N LYS A 313 -46.81 -1.81 45.39
CA LYS A 313 -47.64 -1.12 46.39
C LYS A 313 -46.83 -0.37 47.45
N GLU A 314 -45.76 -0.97 47.95
CA GLU A 314 -45.06 -0.45 49.14
C GLU A 314 -43.83 0.39 48.78
N ILE A 315 -43.28 0.24 47.58
CA ILE A 315 -42.08 1.00 47.14
C ILE A 315 -42.43 2.00 46.03
N ILE A 316 -43.15 1.60 44.99
CA ILE A 316 -43.42 2.48 43.83
C ILE A 316 -44.57 3.45 44.15
N GLU A 317 -45.76 2.94 44.47
CA GLU A 317 -46.95 3.77 44.71
C GLU A 317 -46.78 4.74 45.90
N LYS A 318 -45.99 4.34 46.90
CA LYS A 318 -45.65 5.18 48.06
C LYS A 318 -44.55 6.20 47.80
N GLY A 319 -44.03 6.28 46.56
CA GLY A 319 -42.98 7.23 46.18
C GLY A 319 -41.61 6.95 46.82
N ILE A 320 -41.42 5.75 47.38
CA ILE A 320 -40.14 5.35 47.98
C ILE A 320 -39.08 5.26 46.91
N ALA A 321 -39.40 4.76 45.71
CA ALA A 321 -38.55 4.82 44.54
C ALA A 321 -39.29 5.41 43.32
N PRO A 322 -38.60 6.11 42.42
CA PRO A 322 -39.18 6.59 41.17
C PRO A 322 -39.86 5.50 40.33
N GLU A 323 -40.91 5.86 39.59
CA GLU A 323 -41.73 4.90 38.82
C GLU A 323 -40.94 4.09 37.78
N PHE A 324 -39.87 4.64 37.21
CA PHE A 324 -39.04 3.92 36.24
C PHE A 324 -38.40 2.64 36.83
N TYR A 325 -38.32 2.51 38.15
CA TYR A 325 -37.84 1.27 38.78
C TYR A 325 -38.78 0.07 38.58
N ARG A 326 -40.06 0.31 38.22
CA ARG A 326 -40.98 -0.74 37.76
C ARG A 326 -40.44 -1.44 36.51
N GLU A 327 -40.03 -0.65 35.53
CA GLU A 327 -39.42 -1.14 34.29
C GLU A 327 -38.10 -1.85 34.56
N VAL A 328 -37.25 -1.29 35.44
CA VAL A 328 -35.97 -1.91 35.84
C VAL A 328 -36.18 -3.29 36.46
N PHE A 329 -37.15 -3.43 37.37
CA PHE A 329 -37.46 -4.69 38.02
C PHE A 329 -37.99 -5.73 37.03
N ARG A 330 -38.90 -5.33 36.12
CA ARG A 330 -39.40 -6.21 35.06
C ARG A 330 -38.26 -6.70 34.17
N LYS A 331 -37.42 -5.79 33.68
CA LYS A 331 -36.31 -6.13 32.77
C LYS A 331 -35.30 -7.08 33.40
N ILE A 332 -34.95 -6.89 34.67
CA ILE A 332 -33.99 -7.80 35.30
C ILE A 332 -34.57 -9.20 35.54
N ILE A 333 -35.89 -9.32 35.78
CA ILE A 333 -36.59 -10.63 35.82
C ILE A 333 -36.58 -11.28 34.43
N GLU A 334 -36.88 -10.53 33.37
CA GLU A 334 -36.86 -11.02 31.99
C GLU A 334 -35.45 -11.50 31.61
N MET A 335 -34.41 -10.70 31.89
CA MET A 335 -33.02 -11.10 31.68
C MET A 335 -32.64 -12.36 32.47
N ARG A 336 -33.11 -12.49 33.72
CA ARG A 336 -32.86 -13.68 34.55
C ARG A 336 -33.47 -14.93 33.91
N LYS A 337 -34.69 -14.82 33.38
CA LYS A 337 -35.36 -15.90 32.65
C LYS A 337 -34.61 -16.27 31.35
N LEU A 338 -34.17 -15.27 30.58
CA LEU A 338 -33.37 -15.51 29.36
C LEU A 338 -32.06 -16.26 29.67
N VAL A 339 -31.41 -15.96 30.80
CA VAL A 339 -30.25 -16.70 31.28
C VAL A 339 -30.59 -18.17 31.58
N GLU A 340 -31.71 -18.43 32.24
CA GLU A 340 -32.18 -19.80 32.53
C GLU A 340 -32.51 -20.59 31.25
N GLU A 341 -33.05 -19.91 30.24
CA GLU A 341 -33.32 -20.45 28.91
C GLU A 341 -32.06 -20.52 28.00
N LYS A 342 -30.89 -20.08 28.49
CA LYS A 342 -29.62 -19.98 27.74
C LYS A 342 -29.67 -19.11 26.49
N LYS A 343 -30.57 -18.12 26.44
CA LYS A 343 -30.77 -17.16 25.33
C LYS A 343 -29.94 -15.89 25.50
N PHE A 344 -28.62 -16.04 25.63
CA PHE A 344 -27.71 -14.92 25.91
C PHE A 344 -27.65 -13.86 24.81
N SER A 345 -27.93 -14.23 23.56
CA SER A 345 -27.96 -13.30 22.41
C SER A 345 -29.11 -12.29 22.48
N GLU A 346 -30.15 -12.58 23.26
CA GLU A 346 -31.30 -11.68 23.45
C GLU A 346 -31.05 -10.65 24.56
N ILE A 347 -29.93 -10.77 25.29
CA ILE A 347 -29.55 -9.85 26.37
C ILE A 347 -28.52 -8.84 25.85
N SER A 348 -28.97 -7.60 25.68
CA SER A 348 -28.12 -6.48 25.26
C SER A 348 -27.13 -6.07 26.37
N ASP A 349 -25.83 -5.98 26.05
CA ASP A 349 -24.81 -5.54 27.01
C ASP A 349 -25.04 -4.12 27.50
N LYS A 350 -25.49 -3.23 26.61
CA LYS A 350 -25.80 -1.84 26.95
C LYS A 350 -26.95 -1.78 27.97
N GLU A 351 -27.98 -2.59 27.74
CA GLU A 351 -29.13 -2.63 28.62
C GLU A 351 -28.80 -3.26 29.96
N LEU A 352 -28.07 -4.38 29.97
CA LEU A 352 -27.61 -5.02 31.20
C LEU A 352 -26.77 -4.07 32.06
N ASN A 353 -25.81 -3.36 31.46
CA ASN A 353 -25.00 -2.38 32.18
C ASN A 353 -25.84 -1.22 32.74
N LEU A 354 -26.85 -0.76 32.00
CA LEU A 354 -27.77 0.26 32.48
C LEU A 354 -28.61 -0.26 33.67
N MET A 355 -29.14 -1.48 33.58
CA MET A 355 -29.89 -2.11 34.66
C MET A 355 -29.04 -2.27 35.91
N LYS A 356 -27.79 -2.75 35.78
CA LYS A 356 -26.83 -2.85 36.88
C LYS A 356 -26.64 -1.52 37.61
N GLU A 357 -26.47 -0.42 36.86
CA GLU A 357 -26.29 0.91 37.45
C GLU A 357 -27.56 1.39 38.17
N TYR A 358 -28.74 1.22 37.57
CA TYR A 358 -30.00 1.58 38.23
C TYR A 358 -30.23 0.78 39.50
N ILE A 359 -30.02 -0.54 39.45
CA ILE A 359 -30.14 -1.46 40.58
C ILE A 359 -29.14 -1.09 41.69
N ARG A 360 -27.90 -0.72 41.34
CA ARG A 360 -26.92 -0.22 42.30
C ARG A 360 -27.41 1.04 43.01
N ARG A 361 -27.95 2.02 42.28
CA ARG A 361 -28.55 3.25 42.85
C ARG A 361 -29.77 2.96 43.71
N PHE A 362 -30.60 2.00 43.31
CA PHE A 362 -31.74 1.55 44.10
C PHE A 362 -31.29 1.01 45.46
N GLY A 363 -30.30 0.12 45.48
CA GLY A 363 -29.76 -0.43 46.73
C GLY A 363 -29.15 0.65 47.65
N ILE A 364 -28.45 1.64 47.10
CA ILE A 364 -27.94 2.79 47.87
C ILE A 364 -29.10 3.55 48.53
N ARG A 365 -30.14 3.85 47.76
CA ARG A 365 -31.33 4.56 48.24
C ARG A 365 -32.04 3.78 49.36
N ILE A 366 -32.22 2.48 49.19
CA ILE A 366 -32.81 1.63 50.22
C ILE A 366 -31.95 1.65 51.49
N LYS A 367 -30.63 1.54 51.35
CA LYS A 367 -29.71 1.59 52.50
C LYS A 367 -29.83 2.89 53.28
N GLU A 368 -29.92 4.04 52.61
CA GLU A 368 -30.11 5.34 53.25
C GLU A 368 -31.43 5.43 54.02
N LEU A 369 -32.50 4.84 53.49
CA LEU A 369 -33.80 4.79 54.16
C LEU A 369 -33.79 3.89 55.40
N LEU A 370 -33.11 2.74 55.33
CA LEU A 370 -32.96 1.83 56.47
C LEU A 370 -32.23 2.51 57.64
N VAL A 371 -31.15 3.24 57.36
CA VAL A 371 -30.41 4.00 58.39
C VAL A 371 -31.32 5.05 59.05
N LYS A 372 -32.09 5.81 58.27
CA LYS A 372 -33.04 6.80 58.80
C LYS A 372 -34.11 6.17 59.68
N ASN A 373 -34.67 5.03 59.27
CA ASN A 373 -35.69 4.31 60.05
C ASN A 373 -35.14 3.78 61.38
N GLU A 374 -33.89 3.32 61.42
CA GLU A 374 -33.23 2.91 62.66
C GLU A 374 -32.95 4.09 63.60
N GLU A 375 -32.53 5.25 63.07
CA GLU A 375 -32.30 6.47 63.86
C GLU A 375 -33.61 7.03 64.46
N SER A 376 -34.70 7.02 63.70
CA SER A 376 -36.02 7.44 64.21
C SER A 376 -36.55 6.51 65.30
N ASN A 377 -36.35 5.19 65.17
CA ASN A 377 -36.80 4.23 66.18
C ASN A 377 -36.00 4.35 67.50
N LYS A 378 -34.69 4.61 67.42
CA LYS A 378 -33.84 4.84 68.61
C LYS A 378 -34.16 6.16 69.34
N THR A 379 -34.69 7.15 68.63
CA THR A 379 -35.08 8.44 69.22
C THR A 379 -36.41 8.30 69.98
N ASN A 380 -37.37 7.58 69.39
CA ASN A 380 -38.66 7.28 70.02
C ASN A 380 -38.58 6.33 71.23
N GLU A 381 -37.55 5.48 71.32
CA GLU A 381 -37.28 4.65 72.51
C GLU A 381 -36.56 5.39 73.64
N LYS A 382 -35.91 6.52 73.37
CA LYS A 382 -35.27 7.36 74.42
C LYS A 382 -36.21 8.39 75.03
N GLU A 383 -37.33 8.69 74.38
CA GLU A 383 -38.37 9.61 74.87
C GLU A 383 -39.52 8.90 75.62
N LYS A 384 -39.45 7.56 75.74
CA LYS A 384 -40.29 6.75 76.63
C LYS A 384 -39.48 6.28 77.83
#